data_AF-A0AAD9IT74-F1
#
_entry.id   AF-A0AAD9IT74-F1
#
_cell.length_a   1.000
_cell.length_b   1.000
_cell.length_c   1.000
_cell.angle_alpha   90.00
_cell.angle_beta   90.00
_cell.angle_gamma   90.00
#
_symmetry.space_group_name_H-M   'P 1'
#
loop_
_entity.id
_entity.type
_entity.pdbx_description
1 polymer ?
#
loop_
_entity_poly.entity_id
_entity_poly.type
_entity_poly.pdbx_seq_one_letter_code
_entity_poly.pdbx_strand_id
1 'polypeptide(L)'
;KVTIRCNDVKAKLGNGLSEVTIKCINNEQWTFIPRSCETQRCAPFEYVEHSHLKSFNNTIGGLAILECNLSYRFADGTKTKTFRCLSNLSWESSERCYLNVCPPLRTPINGEMSTDIALEGIIVEVKCLRGFMFPDRSRLKFIICTYHFVWNESITNCIGT
;
A
#
# COMPACT_ATOMS: atom_id res chain seq x y z
N LYS A 1 16.07 -49.79 -1.39
CA LYS A 1 15.02 -48.74 -1.24
C LYS A 1 15.69 -47.51 -0.63
N VAL A 2 15.41 -46.31 -1.12
CA VAL A 2 16.01 -45.05 -0.66
C VAL A 2 14.89 -44.04 -0.43
N THR A 3 14.97 -43.25 0.63
CA THR A 3 14.03 -42.16 0.90
C THR A 3 14.71 -40.84 0.63
N ILE A 4 14.11 -40.02 -0.22
CA ILE A 4 14.54 -38.66 -0.53
C ILE A 4 13.64 -37.70 0.24
N ARG A 5 14.23 -36.71 0.90
CA ARG A 5 13.55 -35.73 1.73
C ARG A 5 14.01 -34.32 1.39
N CYS A 6 13.10 -33.35 1.42
CA CYS A 6 13.46 -31.95 1.35
C CYS A 6 13.92 -31.43 2.71
N ASN A 7 15.09 -30.80 2.75
CA ASN A 7 15.64 -30.22 3.99
C ASN A 7 14.91 -28.92 4.38
N ASP A 8 14.44 -28.14 3.41
CA ASP A 8 13.61 -26.96 3.63
C ASP A 8 12.14 -27.37 3.76
N VAL A 9 11.52 -27.02 4.88
CA VAL A 9 10.10 -27.28 5.18
C VAL A 9 9.15 -26.59 4.20
N LYS A 10 9.60 -25.52 3.53
CA LYS A 10 8.84 -24.81 2.51
C LYS A 10 9.04 -25.39 1.11
N ALA A 11 9.95 -26.35 0.95
CA ALA A 11 10.21 -26.99 -0.33
C ALA A 11 9.45 -28.31 -0.46
N LYS A 12 9.00 -28.60 -1.67
CA LYS A 12 8.34 -29.87 -2.04
C LYS A 12 9.00 -30.44 -3.28
N LEU A 13 8.95 -31.76 -3.41
CA LEU A 13 9.32 -32.46 -4.63
C LEU A 13 8.26 -32.18 -5.71
N GLY A 14 8.57 -32.47 -6.98
CA GLY A 14 7.66 -32.22 -8.10
C GLY A 14 6.29 -32.92 -8.04
N ASN A 15 6.09 -33.84 -7.10
CA ASN A 15 4.81 -34.49 -6.79
C ASN A 15 4.05 -33.84 -5.61
N GLY A 16 4.52 -32.72 -5.07
CA GLY A 16 3.92 -32.01 -3.94
C GLY A 16 4.23 -32.59 -2.55
N LEU A 17 5.02 -33.66 -2.46
CA LEU A 17 5.40 -34.30 -1.20
C LEU A 17 6.73 -33.75 -0.65
N SER A 18 6.89 -33.78 0.68
CA SER A 18 8.16 -33.41 1.33
C SER A 18 9.17 -34.57 1.33
N GLU A 19 8.69 -35.81 1.16
CA GLU A 19 9.50 -37.00 1.06
C GLU A 19 8.90 -38.02 0.09
N VAL A 20 9.76 -38.85 -0.51
CA VAL A 20 9.35 -39.98 -1.35
C VAL A 20 10.33 -41.15 -1.17
N THR A 21 9.80 -42.37 -1.08
CA THR A 21 10.63 -43.59 -1.05
C THR A 21 10.64 -44.24 -2.43
N ILE A 22 11.83 -44.42 -2.99
CA ILE A 22 12.06 -45.05 -4.29
C ILE A 22 12.68 -46.44 -4.12
N LYS A 23 12.36 -47.36 -5.03
CA LYS A 23 12.93 -48.72 -5.07
C LYS A 23 13.70 -48.91 -6.37
N CYS A 24 14.74 -49.74 -6.32
CA CYS A 24 15.46 -50.17 -7.52
C CYS A 24 14.75 -51.42 -8.06
N ILE A 25 14.40 -51.41 -9.35
CA ILE A 25 13.83 -52.52 -10.10
C ILE A 25 14.98 -53.12 -10.94
N ASN A 26 15.16 -54.44 -10.85
CA ASN A 26 16.08 -55.23 -11.67
C ASN A 26 17.50 -54.63 -11.82
N ASN A 27 18.12 -54.27 -10.69
CA ASN A 27 19.51 -53.80 -10.55
C ASN A 27 19.96 -52.56 -11.33
N GLU A 28 19.13 -51.95 -12.19
CA GLU A 28 19.60 -50.85 -13.04
C GLU A 28 18.61 -49.69 -13.22
N GLN A 29 17.35 -49.81 -12.79
CA GLN A 29 16.37 -48.72 -12.93
C GLN A 29 15.60 -48.42 -11.64
N TRP A 30 15.56 -47.15 -11.25
CA TRP A 30 14.72 -46.70 -10.14
C TRP A 30 13.25 -46.60 -10.58
N THR A 31 12.32 -46.93 -9.68
CA THR A 31 10.87 -46.80 -9.89
C THR A 31 10.45 -45.39 -10.35
N PHE A 32 11.15 -44.37 -9.83
CA PHE A 32 10.88 -42.95 -10.07
C PHE A 32 12.11 -42.14 -9.69
N ILE A 33 12.44 -41.10 -10.46
CA ILE A 33 13.46 -40.11 -10.12
C ILE A 33 12.73 -38.80 -9.83
N PRO A 34 12.59 -38.38 -8.55
CA PRO A 34 11.93 -37.13 -8.25
C PRO A 34 12.75 -35.95 -8.79
N ARG A 35 12.06 -34.90 -9.25
CA ARG A 35 12.68 -33.58 -9.47
C ARG A 35 13.25 -33.05 -8.15
N SER A 36 14.22 -32.15 -8.23
CA SER A 36 14.79 -31.47 -7.06
C SER A 36 13.70 -30.79 -6.23
N CYS A 37 13.99 -30.58 -4.94
CA CYS A 37 13.10 -29.84 -4.06
C CYS A 37 12.95 -28.39 -4.53
N GLU A 38 11.71 -27.94 -4.72
CA GLU A 38 11.38 -26.58 -5.13
C GLU A 38 10.61 -25.87 -4.01
N THR A 39 11.08 -24.67 -3.65
CA THR A 39 10.40 -23.81 -2.68
C THR A 39 9.03 -23.42 -3.20
N GLN A 40 8.02 -23.72 -2.39
CA GLN A 40 6.63 -23.37 -2.67
C GLN A 40 6.42 -21.87 -2.45
N ARG A 41 5.70 -21.27 -3.39
CA ARG A 41 5.47 -19.83 -3.42
C ARG A 41 4.01 -19.54 -3.69
N CYS A 42 3.48 -18.49 -3.06
CA CYS A 42 2.21 -17.91 -3.46
C CYS A 42 2.28 -17.38 -4.89
N ALA A 43 1.12 -17.27 -5.52
CA ALA A 43 0.94 -16.55 -6.77
C ALA A 43 1.49 -15.11 -6.65
N PRO A 44 1.74 -14.42 -7.78
CA PRO A 44 2.00 -12.97 -7.75
C PRO A 44 0.94 -12.25 -6.90
N PHE A 45 1.35 -11.24 -6.15
CA PHE A 45 0.39 -10.43 -5.39
C PHE A 45 -0.61 -9.80 -6.35
N GLU A 46 -1.87 -9.69 -5.93
CA GLU A 46 -2.89 -9.07 -6.77
C GLU A 46 -2.62 -7.58 -6.97
N TYR A 47 -3.05 -7.05 -8.11
CA TYR A 47 -2.96 -5.63 -8.38
C TYR A 47 -4.00 -4.88 -7.53
N VAL A 48 -3.54 -3.90 -6.76
CA VAL A 48 -4.40 -3.00 -5.99
C VAL A 48 -4.27 -1.59 -6.54
N GLU A 49 -5.38 -1.02 -7.00
CA GLU A 49 -5.43 0.34 -7.55
C GLU A 49 -4.91 1.38 -6.56
N HIS A 50 -4.25 2.40 -7.10
CA HIS A 50 -3.66 3.51 -6.33
C HIS A 50 -2.68 3.08 -5.23
N SER A 51 -1.96 1.98 -5.47
CA SER A 51 -0.94 1.47 -4.57
C SER A 51 0.27 0.93 -5.33
N HIS A 52 1.34 0.65 -4.60
CA HIS A 52 2.50 -0.07 -5.11
C HIS A 52 3.09 -1.01 -4.04
N LEU A 53 3.72 -2.09 -4.50
CA LEU A 53 4.45 -2.99 -3.62
C LEU A 53 5.78 -2.37 -3.22
N LYS A 54 5.94 -2.11 -1.93
CA LYS A 54 7.18 -1.63 -1.31
C LYS A 54 8.17 -2.77 -1.06
N SER A 55 7.67 -3.95 -0.75
CA SER A 55 8.46 -5.16 -0.55
C SER A 55 7.63 -6.40 -0.87
N PHE A 56 8.28 -7.45 -1.36
CA PHE A 56 7.59 -8.66 -1.80
C PHE A 56 8.45 -9.91 -1.59
N ASN A 57 7.94 -10.85 -0.78
CA ASN A 57 8.48 -12.19 -0.62
C ASN A 57 7.33 -13.20 -0.67
N ASN A 58 7.23 -13.94 -1.77
CA ASN A 58 6.14 -14.89 -2.01
C ASN A 58 6.39 -16.30 -1.49
N THR A 59 7.45 -16.57 -0.73
CA THR A 59 7.58 -17.87 -0.06
C THR A 59 6.52 -18.03 1.01
N ILE A 60 6.15 -19.27 1.37
CA ILE A 60 5.22 -19.51 2.48
C ILE A 60 5.68 -18.77 3.75
N GLY A 61 4.79 -18.00 4.35
CA GLY A 61 5.05 -17.13 5.50
C GLY A 61 5.77 -15.82 5.18
N GLY A 62 6.18 -15.63 3.92
CA GLY A 62 6.72 -14.39 3.38
C GLY A 62 5.68 -13.27 3.35
N LEU A 63 6.15 -12.04 3.17
CA LEU A 63 5.36 -10.82 3.33
C LEU A 63 5.34 -9.99 2.04
N ALA A 64 4.20 -9.41 1.74
CA ALA A 64 4.02 -8.34 0.78
C ALA A 64 3.67 -7.07 1.55
N ILE A 65 4.47 -6.01 1.39
CA ILE A 65 4.23 -4.70 2.00
C ILE A 65 3.68 -3.80 0.91
N LEU A 66 2.42 -3.41 1.04
CA LEU A 66 1.71 -2.55 0.10
C LEU A 66 1.66 -1.12 0.66
N GLU A 67 1.99 -0.14 -0.16
CA GLU A 67 1.91 1.28 0.19
C GLU A 67 0.96 2.01 -0.76
N CYS A 68 -0.02 2.73 -0.21
CA CYS A 68 -0.92 3.57 -0.98
C CYS A 68 -0.16 4.77 -1.57
N ASN A 69 -0.56 5.18 -2.77
CA ASN A 69 -0.01 6.33 -3.47
C ASN A 69 -0.33 7.64 -2.74
N LEU A 70 0.27 8.75 -3.16
CA LEU A 70 0.06 10.08 -2.59
C LEU A 70 -1.43 10.45 -2.59
N SER A 71 -1.93 11.03 -1.49
CA SER A 71 -3.36 11.29 -1.24
C SER A 71 -4.26 10.07 -1.07
N TYR A 72 -3.75 8.84 -1.11
CA TYR A 72 -4.55 7.63 -0.86
C TYR A 72 -4.19 6.98 0.47
N ARG A 73 -5.17 6.35 1.13
CA ARG A 73 -5.00 5.58 2.38
C ARG A 73 -5.88 4.34 2.39
N PHE A 74 -5.55 3.36 3.23
CA PHE A 74 -6.45 2.26 3.55
C PHE A 74 -7.65 2.77 4.34
N ALA A 75 -8.70 1.95 4.46
CA ALA A 75 -9.94 2.33 5.14
C ALA A 75 -9.75 2.77 6.61
N ASP A 76 -8.68 2.31 7.27
CA ASP A 76 -8.31 2.70 8.64
C ASP A 76 -7.42 3.95 8.71
N GLY A 77 -7.16 4.61 7.58
CA GLY A 77 -6.34 5.81 7.47
C GLY A 77 -4.83 5.54 7.37
N THR A 78 -4.38 4.29 7.42
CA THR A 78 -2.96 3.95 7.29
C THR A 78 -2.48 4.08 5.83
N LYS A 79 -1.17 4.34 5.65
CA LYS A 79 -0.55 4.40 4.31
C LYS A 79 0.02 3.06 3.85
N THR A 80 0.34 2.16 4.78
CA THR A 80 1.06 0.92 4.51
C THR A 80 0.42 -0.25 5.24
N LYS A 81 0.21 -1.37 4.54
CA LYS A 81 -0.25 -2.63 5.11
C LYS A 81 0.64 -3.80 4.68
N THR A 82 0.64 -4.84 5.48
CA THR A 82 1.44 -6.05 5.26
C THR A 82 0.50 -7.24 5.12
N PHE A 83 0.72 -8.04 4.08
CA PHE A 83 -0.05 -9.23 3.77
C PHE A 83 0.88 -10.44 3.75
N ARG A 84 0.46 -11.56 4.33
CA ARG A 84 1.25 -12.78 4.43
C ARG A 84 0.86 -13.82 3.38
N CYS A 85 1.86 -14.52 2.84
CA CYS A 85 1.65 -15.72 2.06
C CYS A 85 1.33 -16.90 2.98
N LEU A 86 0.14 -17.47 2.86
CA LEU A 86 -0.38 -18.55 3.70
C LEU A 86 0.13 -19.92 3.22
N SER A 87 -0.04 -20.95 4.05
CA SER A 87 0.42 -22.32 3.75
C SER A 87 -0.34 -23.01 2.61
N ASN A 88 -1.53 -22.50 2.26
CA ASN A 88 -2.33 -22.94 1.11
C ASN A 88 -1.91 -22.26 -0.22
N LEU A 89 -0.79 -21.52 -0.23
CA LEU A 89 -0.27 -20.78 -1.37
C LEU A 89 -1.16 -19.60 -1.84
N SER A 90 -2.06 -19.12 -0.98
CA SER A 90 -2.79 -17.87 -1.18
C SER A 90 -2.24 -16.74 -0.30
N TRP A 91 -2.44 -15.51 -0.70
CA TRP A 91 -2.19 -14.35 0.15
C TRP A 91 -3.33 -14.14 1.16
N GLU A 92 -3.03 -13.49 2.28
CA GLU A 92 -4.05 -12.81 3.08
C GLU A 92 -4.83 -11.82 2.19
N SER A 93 -6.11 -11.66 2.47
CA SER A 93 -7.00 -10.78 1.68
C SER A 93 -6.44 -9.37 1.64
N SER A 94 -6.24 -8.84 0.42
CA SER A 94 -5.80 -7.46 0.26
C SER A 94 -6.92 -6.47 0.58
N GLU A 95 -6.52 -5.22 0.78
CA GLU A 95 -7.42 -4.09 0.97
C GLU A 95 -7.17 -3.02 -0.09
N ARG A 96 -8.19 -2.22 -0.38
CA ARG A 96 -8.11 -1.12 -1.35
C ARG A 96 -7.63 0.17 -0.70
N CYS A 97 -6.99 0.99 -1.51
CA CYS A 97 -6.63 2.36 -1.17
C CYS A 97 -7.74 3.31 -1.65
N TYR A 98 -8.17 4.22 -0.79
CA TYR A 98 -9.19 5.23 -1.06
C TYR A 98 -8.56 6.61 -1.10
N LEU A 99 -9.10 7.48 -1.97
CA LEU A 99 -8.68 8.87 -2.02
C LEU A 99 -9.10 9.56 -0.73
N ASN A 100 -8.13 10.15 -0.04
CA ASN A 100 -8.33 11.02 1.09
C ASN A 100 -7.99 12.46 0.69
N VAL A 101 -8.76 13.40 1.23
CA VAL A 101 -8.62 14.84 0.99
C VAL A 101 -8.80 15.59 2.30
N CYS A 102 -8.21 16.77 2.39
CA CYS A 102 -8.53 17.69 3.48
C CYS A 102 -10.01 18.12 3.43
N PRO A 103 -10.61 18.52 4.56
CA PRO A 103 -11.98 19.03 4.58
C PRO A 103 -12.17 20.17 3.58
N PRO A 104 -13.32 20.26 2.88
CA PRO A 104 -13.56 21.34 1.94
C PRO A 104 -13.43 22.71 2.61
N LEU A 105 -12.64 23.59 2.00
CA LEU A 105 -12.52 24.97 2.45
C LEU A 105 -13.69 25.80 1.97
N ARG A 106 -14.10 26.76 2.78
CA ARG A 106 -15.06 27.78 2.36
C ARG A 106 -14.28 29.02 1.94
N THR A 107 -14.59 29.54 0.76
CA THR A 107 -14.05 30.84 0.31
C THR A 107 -14.40 31.91 1.34
N PRO A 108 -13.43 32.66 1.88
CA PRO A 108 -13.70 33.73 2.82
C PRO A 108 -14.49 34.87 2.17
N ILE A 109 -15.35 35.51 2.95
CA ILE A 109 -16.08 36.70 2.50
C ILE A 109 -15.06 37.81 2.18
N ASN A 110 -15.24 38.47 1.05
CA ASN A 110 -14.32 39.48 0.49
C ASN A 110 -12.90 38.96 0.26
N GLY A 111 -12.76 37.66 -0.01
CA GLY A 111 -11.50 37.04 -0.43
C GLY A 111 -11.69 36.06 -1.57
N GLU A 112 -10.56 35.65 -2.15
CA GLU A 112 -10.46 34.71 -3.26
C GLU A 112 -9.45 33.61 -2.89
N MET A 113 -9.68 32.40 -3.41
CA MET A 113 -8.76 31.26 -3.26
C MET A 113 -8.21 30.87 -4.63
N SER A 114 -6.94 30.49 -4.69
CA SER A 114 -6.31 30.08 -5.95
C SER A 114 -6.84 28.75 -6.49
N THR A 115 -7.33 27.86 -5.61
CA THR A 115 -7.88 26.55 -5.96
C THR A 115 -8.79 26.03 -4.85
N ASP A 116 -9.69 25.11 -5.19
CA ASP A 116 -10.51 24.31 -4.28
C ASP A 116 -9.98 22.88 -4.09
N ILE A 117 -8.85 22.54 -4.72
CA ILE A 117 -8.22 21.23 -4.61
C ILE A 117 -7.70 21.03 -3.18
N ALA A 118 -8.11 19.92 -2.55
CA ALA A 118 -7.78 19.58 -1.16
C ALA A 118 -6.92 18.30 -1.05
N LEU A 119 -6.02 18.06 -2.00
CA LEU A 119 -5.13 16.90 -2.01
C LEU A 119 -3.91 17.10 -1.09
N GLU A 120 -3.33 16.01 -0.62
CA GLU A 120 -2.11 16.00 0.21
C GLU A 120 -0.99 16.82 -0.45
N GLY A 121 -0.44 17.80 0.27
CA GLY A 121 0.64 18.67 -0.18
C GLY A 121 0.21 19.90 -0.99
N ILE A 122 -1.07 20.03 -1.35
CA ILE A 122 -1.56 21.22 -2.06
C ILE A 122 -1.53 22.45 -1.16
N ILE A 123 -1.05 23.55 -1.74
CA ILE A 123 -1.01 24.87 -1.11
C ILE A 123 -2.09 25.74 -1.77
N VAL A 124 -3.01 26.26 -0.95
CA VAL A 124 -4.04 27.21 -1.36
C VAL A 124 -3.58 28.61 -0.98
N GLU A 125 -3.48 29.49 -1.96
CA GLU A 125 -3.25 30.91 -1.76
C GLU A 125 -4.61 31.59 -1.54
N VAL A 126 -4.74 32.30 -0.44
CA VAL A 126 -5.97 32.99 -0.05
C VAL A 126 -5.69 34.48 0.03
N LYS A 127 -6.37 35.26 -0.80
CA LYS A 127 -6.12 36.69 -0.97
C LYS A 127 -7.37 37.51 -0.65
N CYS A 128 -7.22 38.54 0.17
CA CYS A 128 -8.31 39.50 0.40
C CYS A 128 -8.46 40.45 -0.79
N LEU A 129 -9.70 40.79 -1.12
CA LEU A 129 -10.03 41.78 -2.14
C LEU A 129 -9.53 43.18 -1.75
N ARG A 130 -9.44 44.07 -2.74
CA ARG A 130 -8.99 45.45 -2.51
C ARG A 130 -9.90 46.14 -1.48
N GLY A 131 -9.30 46.78 -0.49
CA GLY A 131 -10.03 47.44 0.62
C GLY A 131 -10.33 46.54 1.81
N PHE A 132 -9.91 45.26 1.76
CA PHE A 132 -10.06 44.31 2.86
C PHE A 132 -8.71 43.71 3.28
N MET A 133 -8.64 43.22 4.52
CA MET A 133 -7.50 42.52 5.10
C MET A 133 -7.98 41.42 6.05
N PHE A 134 -7.13 40.44 6.33
CA PHE A 134 -7.36 39.51 7.43
C PHE A 134 -7.25 40.23 8.80
N PRO A 135 -7.77 39.64 9.89
CA PRO A 135 -7.69 40.25 11.23
C PRO A 135 -6.27 40.60 11.71
N ASP A 136 -5.25 39.88 11.23
CA ASP A 136 -3.83 40.13 11.50
C ASP A 136 -3.19 41.19 10.59
N ARG A 137 -4.01 41.91 9.80
CA ARG A 137 -3.61 42.92 8.80
C ARG A 137 -2.85 42.37 7.59
N SER A 138 -2.76 41.06 7.43
CA SER A 138 -2.24 40.46 6.20
C SER A 138 -3.27 40.55 5.06
N ARG A 139 -2.79 40.54 3.82
CA ARG A 139 -3.64 40.46 2.61
C ARG A 139 -3.61 39.11 1.93
N LEU A 140 -2.67 38.26 2.34
CA LEU A 140 -2.33 37.02 1.68
C LEU A 140 -2.02 35.97 2.74
N LYS A 141 -2.60 34.78 2.58
CA LYS A 141 -2.28 33.60 3.39
C LYS A 141 -2.04 32.40 2.49
N PHE A 142 -1.20 31.49 2.96
CA PHE A 142 -0.94 30.21 2.32
C PHE A 142 -1.29 29.11 3.30
N ILE A 143 -2.22 28.25 2.92
CA ILE A 143 -2.59 27.09 3.73
C ILE A 143 -2.28 25.82 2.97
N ILE A 144 -1.84 24.79 3.69
CA ILE A 144 -1.38 23.53 3.12
C ILE A 144 -2.22 22.38 3.65
N CYS A 145 -2.64 21.50 2.74
CA CYS A 145 -3.23 20.23 3.11
C CYS A 145 -2.11 19.26 3.51
N THR A 146 -2.07 18.89 4.79
CA THR A 146 -0.97 18.07 5.34
C THR A 146 -1.11 16.59 4.98
N TYR A 147 -0.07 15.79 5.28
CA TYR A 147 -0.07 14.33 5.07
C TYR A 147 -1.08 13.56 5.93
N HIS A 148 -1.65 14.22 6.94
CA HIS A 148 -2.74 13.71 7.78
C HIS A 148 -4.12 14.12 7.27
N PHE A 149 -4.20 14.77 6.09
CA PHE A 149 -5.45 15.29 5.52
C PHE A 149 -6.15 16.31 6.42
N VAL A 150 -5.35 17.15 7.08
CA VAL A 150 -5.84 18.33 7.81
C VAL A 150 -5.13 19.57 7.28
N TRP A 151 -5.86 20.69 7.23
CA TRP A 151 -5.26 21.99 6.93
C TRP A 151 -4.38 22.42 8.11
N ASN A 152 -3.22 23.00 7.80
CA ASN A 152 -2.31 23.54 8.83
C ASN A 152 -2.92 24.73 9.60
N GLU A 153 -3.84 25.46 8.96
CA GLU A 153 -4.49 26.64 9.52
C GLU A 153 -5.95 26.74 9.05
N SER A 154 -6.78 27.45 9.81
CA SER A 154 -8.15 27.79 9.43
C SER A 154 -8.23 29.15 8.73
N ILE A 155 -9.05 29.27 7.69
CA ILE A 155 -9.31 30.55 7.02
C ILE A 155 -10.39 31.34 7.78
N THR A 156 -10.18 32.65 7.93
CA THR A 156 -11.16 33.61 8.45
C THR A 156 -11.57 34.61 7.37
N ASN A 157 -12.70 35.30 7.56
CA ASN A 157 -13.18 36.31 6.61
C ASN A 157 -12.28 37.55 6.58
N CYS A 158 -12.23 38.20 5.42
CA CYS A 158 -11.56 39.49 5.28
C CYS A 158 -12.46 40.62 5.80
N ILE A 159 -11.89 41.49 6.63
CA ILE A 159 -12.56 42.66 7.21
C ILE A 159 -12.15 43.93 6.48
N GLY A 160 -13.06 44.90 6.39
CA GLY A 160 -12.79 46.19 5.77
C GLY A 160 -11.71 46.96 6.54
N THR A 161 -10.89 47.70 5.83
CA THR A 161 -9.85 48.57 6.39
C THR A 161 -10.37 49.92 6.81
#